data_AF-A0A1Q7RLF0-F1
#
_entry.id   AF-A0A1Q7RLF0-F1
#
_cell.length_a   1.000
_cell.length_b   1.000
_cell.length_c   1.000
_cell.angle_alpha   90.00
_cell.angle_beta   90.00
_cell.angle_gamma   90.00
#
_symmetry.space_group_name_H-M   'P 1'
#
loop_
_entity.id
_entity.type
_entity.pdbx_description
1 polymer ?
#
loop_
_entity_poly.entity_id
_entity_poly.type
_entity_poly.pdbx_seq_one_letter_code
_entity_poly.pdbx_strand_id
1 'polypeptide(L)'
;MRESLARRVGSCDRTGACCNLMFTCPLLDRRSQPVRCTIHEFKPKVCRLFPIDERDLRDRDILSPDIPCGFSFIPREKFFGQDGAAARAAAGRLRVESIDLPRG
;
A
#
# COMPACT_ATOMS: atom_id res chain seq x y z
N MET A 1 -0.22 11.53 -2.08
CA MET A 1 -1.01 10.28 -2.03
C MET A 1 -1.21 9.63 -3.40
N ARG A 2 -1.88 10.27 -4.37
CA ARG A 2 -2.14 9.65 -5.69
C ARG A 2 -0.90 9.26 -6.47
N GLU A 3 0.09 10.15 -6.50
CA GLU A 3 1.36 9.86 -7.16
C GLU A 3 2.04 8.64 -6.53
N SER A 4 2.17 8.59 -5.21
CA SER A 4 2.76 7.45 -4.50
C SER A 4 2.04 6.14 -4.84
N LEU A 5 0.71 6.13 -4.81
CA LEU A 5 -0.07 4.94 -5.20
C LEU A 5 0.13 4.55 -6.67
N ALA A 6 0.35 5.51 -7.57
CA ALA A 6 0.65 5.22 -8.98
C ALA A 6 2.08 4.66 -9.18
N ARG A 7 3.03 5.04 -8.31
CA ARG A 7 4.40 4.51 -8.29
C ARG A 7 4.51 3.16 -7.56
N ARG A 8 3.47 2.75 -6.84
CA ARG A 8 3.45 1.52 -6.06
C ARG A 8 3.31 0.31 -6.97
N VAL A 9 4.21 -0.64 -6.83
CA VAL A 9 4.21 -1.90 -7.56
C VAL A 9 4.27 -3.09 -6.61
N GLY A 10 3.95 -4.27 -7.12
CA GLY A 10 3.95 -5.51 -6.34
C GLY A 10 2.61 -5.83 -5.66
N SER A 11 2.64 -6.72 -4.68
CA SER A 11 1.42 -7.26 -4.05
C SER A 11 1.62 -7.61 -2.57
N CYS A 12 0.53 -7.99 -1.89
CA CYS A 12 0.59 -8.34 -0.47
C CYS A 12 1.01 -9.81 -0.29
N ASP A 13 2.24 -10.04 0.17
CA ASP A 13 2.80 -11.39 0.41
C ASP A 13 2.35 -12.03 1.73
N ARG A 14 1.35 -11.44 2.39
CA ARG A 14 0.72 -11.98 3.62
C ARG A 14 1.70 -12.18 4.80
N THR A 15 2.74 -11.35 4.87
CA THR A 15 3.74 -11.40 5.95
C THR A 15 3.18 -11.06 7.34
N GLY A 16 2.03 -10.38 7.41
CA GLY A 16 1.40 -9.95 8.66
C GLY A 16 2.07 -8.75 9.34
N ALA A 17 3.19 -8.23 8.82
CA ALA A 17 3.92 -7.11 9.42
C ALA A 17 3.07 -5.83 9.49
N CYS A 18 2.45 -5.43 8.37
CA CYS A 18 1.57 -4.24 8.35
C CYS A 18 0.29 -4.42 9.18
N CYS A 19 -0.14 -5.66 9.40
CA CYS A 19 -1.26 -5.99 10.28
C CYS A 19 -0.93 -5.81 11.77
N ASN A 20 0.33 -5.56 12.13
CA ASN A 20 0.78 -5.28 13.50
C ASN A 20 1.35 -3.86 13.67
N LEU A 21 1.28 -3.01 12.63
CA LEU A 21 2.03 -1.74 12.58
C LEU A 21 1.59 -0.72 13.63
N MET A 22 0.30 -0.38 13.66
CA MET A 22 -0.26 0.59 14.62
C MET A 22 -0.94 -0.11 15.79
N PHE A 23 -1.54 -1.26 15.52
CA PHE A 23 -2.21 -2.12 16.48
C PHE A 23 -2.22 -3.54 15.91
N THR A 24 -2.45 -4.54 16.75
CA THR A 24 -2.65 -5.91 16.27
C THR A 24 -4.02 -6.02 15.62
N CYS A 25 -4.04 -6.23 14.30
CA CYS A 25 -5.26 -6.42 13.54
C CYS A 25 -6.05 -7.62 14.09
N PRO A 26 -7.34 -7.46 14.44
CA PRO A 26 -8.16 -8.54 14.97
C PRO A 26 -8.44 -9.65 13.94
N LEU A 27 -8.18 -9.40 12.66
CA LEU A 27 -8.41 -10.32 11.54
C LEU A 27 -7.13 -11.05 11.10
N LEU A 28 -6.02 -10.84 11.82
CA LEU A 28 -4.80 -11.61 11.63
C LEU A 28 -4.86 -12.87 12.50
N ASP A 29 -4.94 -14.03 11.87
CA ASP A 29 -4.76 -15.29 12.57
C ASP A 29 -3.28 -15.51 12.86
N ARG A 30 -2.94 -15.44 14.15
CA ARG A 30 -1.59 -15.65 14.68
C ARG A 30 -1.33 -17.08 15.13
N ARG A 31 -2.36 -17.95 15.10
CA ARG A 31 -2.24 -19.37 15.47
C ARG A 31 -1.68 -20.19 14.31
N SER A 32 -1.88 -19.75 13.08
CA SER A 32 -1.26 -20.33 11.90
C SER A 32 0.21 -19.93 11.74
N GLN A 33 0.99 -20.83 11.15
CA GLN A 33 2.38 -20.58 10.73
C GLN A 33 2.53 -20.96 9.25
N PRO A 34 2.79 -20.00 8.34
CA PRO A 34 2.88 -18.56 8.60
C PRO A 34 1.53 -17.96 9.01
N VAL A 35 1.58 -16.79 9.66
CA VAL A 35 0.37 -16.04 10.04
C VAL A 35 -0.49 -15.74 8.83
N ARG A 36 -1.81 -15.67 9.01
CA ARG A 36 -2.76 -15.52 7.89
C ARG A 36 -3.76 -14.40 8.12
N CYS A 37 -3.95 -13.54 7.11
CA CYS A 37 -5.08 -12.62 7.08
C CYS A 37 -6.35 -13.38 6.68
N THR A 38 -7.36 -13.42 7.55
CA THR A 38 -8.59 -14.20 7.34
C THR A 38 -9.52 -13.59 6.29
N ILE A 39 -9.42 -12.27 6.06
CA ILE A 39 -10.23 -11.52 5.09
C ILE A 39 -9.45 -11.09 3.85
N HIS A 40 -8.35 -11.78 3.51
CA HIS A 40 -7.44 -11.32 2.46
C HIS A 40 -8.13 -11.05 1.12
N GLU A 41 -9.11 -11.87 0.74
CA GLU A 41 -9.86 -11.72 -0.52
C GLU A 41 -10.79 -10.49 -0.51
N PHE A 42 -11.38 -10.19 0.65
CA PHE A 42 -12.36 -9.12 0.83
C PHE A 42 -11.79 -7.89 1.56
N LYS A 43 -10.46 -7.70 1.49
CA LYS A 43 -9.75 -6.62 2.20
C LYS A 43 -10.48 -5.27 2.07
N PRO A 44 -10.78 -4.56 3.17
CA PRO A 44 -11.36 -3.23 3.09
C PRO A 44 -10.36 -2.27 2.43
N LYS A 45 -10.87 -1.11 1.96
CA LYS A 45 -10.04 -0.11 1.25
C LYS A 45 -8.79 0.28 2.05
N VAL A 46 -8.91 0.45 3.36
CA VAL A 46 -7.77 0.77 4.25
C VAL A 46 -6.62 -0.24 4.12
N CYS A 47 -6.91 -1.54 4.08
CA CYS A 47 -5.90 -2.58 3.92
C CYS A 47 -5.32 -2.63 2.49
N ARG A 48 -6.09 -2.24 1.47
CA ARG A 48 -5.62 -2.18 0.08
C ARG A 48 -4.78 -0.93 -0.20
N LEU A 49 -5.00 0.14 0.56
CA LEU A 49 -4.25 1.38 0.45
C LEU A 49 -2.84 1.29 1.03
N PHE A 50 -2.60 0.39 1.99
CA PHE A 50 -1.26 0.16 2.51
C PHE A 50 -0.39 -0.63 1.50
N PRO A 51 0.90 -0.28 1.32
CA PRO A 51 1.53 0.97 1.76
C PRO A 51 1.03 2.13 0.88
N ILE A 52 0.78 3.30 1.49
CA ILE A 52 0.37 4.53 0.82
C ILE A 52 1.59 5.22 0.22
N ASP A 53 2.68 5.29 0.98
CA ASP A 53 3.96 5.85 0.52
C ASP A 53 5.17 5.12 1.13
N GLU A 54 6.36 5.59 0.81
CA GLU A 54 7.63 4.98 1.24
C GLU A 54 7.85 5.03 2.76
N ARG A 55 7.16 5.92 3.51
CA ARG A 55 7.25 5.94 4.98
C ARG A 55 6.60 4.70 5.58
N ASP A 56 5.47 4.28 5.04
CA ASP A 56 4.76 3.08 5.51
C ASP A 56 5.65 1.83 5.44
N LEU A 57 6.49 1.74 4.40
CA LEU A 57 7.47 0.66 4.29
C LEU A 57 8.55 0.77 5.36
N ARG A 58 9.11 1.97 5.57
CA ARG A 58 10.11 2.19 6.63
C ARG A 58 9.58 1.86 8.01
N ASP A 59 8.38 2.32 8.34
CA ASP A 59 7.76 2.10 9.64
C ASP A 59 7.47 0.61 9.85
N ARG A 60 7.01 -0.09 8.81
CA ARG A 60 6.86 -1.54 8.84
C ARG A 60 8.19 -2.24 9.06
N ASP A 61 9.24 -1.82 8.35
CA ASP A 61 10.54 -2.51 8.37
C ASP A 61 11.22 -2.36 9.74
N ILE A 62 10.91 -1.31 10.52
CA ILE A 62 11.31 -1.21 11.92
C ILE A 62 10.74 -2.38 12.76
N LEU A 63 9.52 -2.82 12.47
CA LEU A 63 8.86 -3.92 13.20
C LEU A 63 9.18 -5.30 12.67
N SER A 64 9.59 -5.42 11.41
CA SER A 64 9.86 -6.69 10.75
C SER A 64 10.99 -6.56 9.74
N PRO A 65 12.23 -6.29 10.21
CA PRO A 65 13.36 -5.96 9.33
C PRO A 65 13.77 -7.13 8.43
N ASP A 66 13.61 -8.36 8.92
CA ASP A 66 14.05 -9.58 8.22
C ASP A 66 13.01 -10.10 7.20
N ILE A 67 11.81 -9.51 7.17
CA ILE A 67 10.71 -9.96 6.31
C ILE A 67 10.33 -8.82 5.35
N PRO A 68 10.79 -8.85 4.08
CA PRO A 68 10.57 -7.77 3.13
C PRO A 68 9.09 -7.60 2.73
N CYS A 69 8.75 -6.44 2.18
CA CYS A 69 7.41 -6.20 1.63
C CYS A 69 7.32 -6.74 0.21
N GLY A 70 6.19 -7.36 -0.12
CA GLY A 70 5.85 -7.62 -1.52
C GLY A 70 5.52 -6.37 -2.33
N PHE A 71 5.37 -5.20 -1.69
CA PHE A 71 5.23 -3.91 -2.35
C PHE A 71 6.53 -3.13 -2.35
N SER A 72 6.75 -2.35 -3.41
CA SER A 72 7.81 -1.36 -3.50
C SER A 72 7.33 -0.13 -4.27
N PHE A 73 8.16 0.92 -4.31
CA PHE A 73 7.85 2.14 -5.05
C PHE A 73 8.92 2.40 -6.10
N ILE A 74 8.48 2.69 -7.32
CA ILE A 74 9.36 3.15 -8.39
C ILE A 74 9.93 4.52 -7.98
N PRO A 75 11.26 4.74 -8.00
CA PRO A 75 11.87 6.04 -7.75
C PRO A 75 11.26 7.12 -8.64
N ARG A 76 11.04 8.30 -8.09
CA ARG A 76 10.28 9.36 -8.74
C ARG A 76 10.92 9.78 -10.07
N GLU A 77 12.25 9.83 -10.12
CA GLU A 77 13.04 10.16 -11.31
C GLU A 77 12.82 9.13 -12.42
N LYS A 78 12.74 7.83 -12.07
CA LYS A 78 12.48 6.75 -13.02
C LYS A 78 11.03 6.75 -13.49
N PHE A 79 10.08 7.00 -12.60
CA PHE A 79 8.65 7.07 -12.93
C PHE A 79 8.34 8.18 -13.94
N PHE A 80 8.99 9.35 -13.81
CA PHE A 80 8.85 10.44 -14.77
C PHE A 80 9.81 10.35 -15.97
N GLY A 81 10.94 9.65 -15.81
CA GLY A 81 11.96 9.50 -16.85
C GLY A 81 11.66 8.42 -17.89
N GLN A 82 10.87 7.41 -17.56
CA GLN A 82 10.51 6.33 -18.50
C GLN A 82 9.28 6.67 -19.37
N ASP A 83 8.40 7.57 -18.91
CA ASP A 83 7.08 7.83 -19.52
C ASP A 83 6.60 9.27 -19.31
N GLY A 84 7.47 10.26 -19.54
CA GLY A 84 7.15 11.68 -19.28
C GLY A 84 5.86 12.19 -19.96
N ALA A 85 5.46 11.57 -21.08
CA ALA A 85 4.21 11.87 -21.79
C ALA A 85 3.01 11.02 -21.31
N ALA A 86 3.20 9.71 -21.11
CA ALA A 86 2.11 8.81 -20.71
C ALA A 86 1.69 8.99 -19.24
N ALA A 87 2.63 9.25 -18.33
CA ALA A 87 2.35 9.55 -16.93
C ALA A 87 1.59 10.88 -16.76
N ARG A 88 1.89 11.90 -17.58
CA ARG A 88 1.12 13.17 -17.62
C ARG A 88 -0.31 12.93 -18.13
N ALA A 89 -0.48 12.08 -19.14
CA ALA A 89 -1.79 11.71 -19.67
C ALA A 89 -2.63 10.87 -18.67
N ALA A 90 -2.01 9.98 -17.90
CA ALA A 90 -2.68 9.18 -16.88
C ALA A 90 -3.05 10.01 -15.63
N ALA A 91 -2.15 10.88 -15.16
CA ALA A 91 -2.43 11.81 -14.06
C ALA A 91 -3.54 12.81 -14.40
N GLY A 92 -3.62 13.27 -15.65
CA GLY A 92 -4.70 14.13 -16.13
C GLY A 92 -6.06 13.43 -16.35
N ARG A 93 -6.08 12.09 -16.49
CA ARG A 93 -7.31 11.31 -16.68
C ARG A 93 -7.86 10.68 -15.40
N LEU A 94 -7.17 10.80 -14.26
CA LEU A 94 -7.71 10.37 -12.98
C LEU A 94 -8.81 11.36 -12.54
N ARG A 95 -10.03 11.17 -13.06
CA ARG A 95 -11.24 11.69 -12.43
C ARG A 95 -11.30 11.09 -11.04
N VAL A 96 -11.12 11.98 -10.07
CA VAL A 96 -11.55 11.78 -8.70
C VAL A 96 -13.05 11.66 -8.79
N GLU A 97 -13.58 10.44 -8.78
CA GLU A 97 -14.94 10.32 -8.27
C GLU A 97 -14.86 10.75 -6.80
N SER A 98 -15.35 11.96 -6.58
CA SER A 98 -16.07 12.42 -5.40
C SER A 98 -15.78 11.58 -4.16
N ILE A 99 -14.70 11.92 -3.46
CA ILE A 99 -14.71 11.70 -2.01
C ILE A 99 -15.73 12.71 -1.50
N ASP A 100 -16.94 12.23 -1.20
CA ASP A 100 -17.91 12.96 -0.39
C ASP A 100 -17.26 13.26 0.96
N LEU A 101 -16.72 14.48 1.10
CA LEU A 101 -16.54 15.09 2.42
C LEU A 101 -17.89 15.69 2.83
N PRO A 102 -18.45 15.31 3.99
CA PRO A 102 -19.62 16.02 4.52
C PRO A 102 -19.24 17.47 4.77
N ARG A 103 -20.04 18.38 4.21
CA ARG A 103 -19.97 19.82 4.51
C ARG A 103 -20.53 20.03 5.92
N GLY A 104 -19.66 20.43 6.84
CA GLY A 104 -20.00 21.03 8.13
C GLY A 104 -19.52 22.47 8.15
#